data_AF-W1XZY3-F1
#
_entry.id   AF-W1XZY3-F1
#
_cell.length_a   1.000
_cell.length_b   1.000
_cell.length_c   1.000
_cell.angle_alpha   90.00
_cell.angle_beta   90.00
_cell.angle_gamma   90.00
#
_symmetry.space_group_name_H-M   'P 1'
#
loop_
_entity.id
_entity.type
_entity.pdbx_description
1 polymer ?
#
loop_
_entity_poly.entity_id
_entity_poly.type
_entity_poly.pdbx_seq_one_letter_code
_entity_poly.pdbx_strand_id
1 'polypeptide(L)'
;TGSVVYNGHNIYSPRTDTVELRKEIGMVFQQPNPFPMSIYENVVYGLRINGEKDKQVLDEAVEKALQRASIWDEVKDRLHD
;
A
#
# COMPACT_ATOMS: atom_id res chain seq x y z
N THR A 1 2.42 -22.13 -21.60
CA THR A 1 1.40 -21.13 -21.24
C THR A 1 0.75 -21.54 -19.93
N GLY A 2 0.40 -20.58 -19.07
CA GLY A 2 -0.19 -20.85 -17.76
C GLY A 2 -1.33 -19.87 -17.46
N SER A 3 -2.02 -20.13 -16.36
CA SER A 3 -3.10 -19.28 -15.84
C SER A 3 -2.88 -19.02 -14.36
N VAL A 4 -3.16 -17.79 -13.93
CA VAL A 4 -3.27 -17.46 -12.51
C VAL A 4 -4.73 -17.10 -12.26
N VAL A 5 -5.37 -17.80 -11.32
CA VAL A 5 -6.79 -17.61 -11.01
C VAL A 5 -6.91 -16.91 -9.67
N TYR A 6 -7.60 -15.79 -9.65
CA TYR A 6 -7.94 -15.03 -8.45
C TYR A 6 -9.46 -14.79 -8.44
N ASN A 7 -10.14 -15.10 -7.34
CA ASN A 7 -11.60 -15.01 -7.22
C ASN A 7 -12.38 -15.68 -8.37
N GLY A 8 -11.88 -16.82 -8.88
CA GLY A 8 -12.51 -17.54 -9.98
C GLY A 8 -12.27 -16.94 -11.38
N HIS A 9 -11.49 -15.86 -11.48
CA HIS A 9 -11.15 -15.19 -12.74
C HIS A 9 -9.66 -15.36 -13.07
N ASN A 10 -9.36 -15.68 -14.34
CA ASN A 10 -7.98 -15.73 -14.81
C ASN A 10 -7.44 -14.31 -15.04
N ILE A 11 -6.46 -13.88 -14.23
CA ILE A 11 -5.90 -12.53 -14.28
C ILE A 11 -5.02 -12.27 -15.51
N TYR A 12 -4.65 -13.32 -16.25
CA TYR A 12 -3.95 -13.19 -17.54
C TYR A 12 -4.90 -13.02 -18.73
N SER A 13 -6.22 -13.01 -18.49
CA SER A 13 -7.20 -12.74 -19.53
C SER A 13 -6.99 -11.33 -20.12
N PRO A 14 -7.11 -11.13 -21.44
CA PRO A 14 -7.08 -9.79 -22.07
C PRO A 14 -8.16 -8.83 -21.57
N ARG A 15 -9.18 -9.35 -20.88
CA ARG A 15 -10.27 -8.55 -20.27
C ARG A 15 -9.96 -8.10 -18.84
N THR A 16 -8.83 -8.50 -18.28
CA THR A 16 -8.47 -8.14 -16.90
C THR A 16 -8.06 -6.68 -16.85
N ASP A 17 -8.74 -5.90 -16.01
CA ASP A 17 -8.28 -4.56 -15.67
C ASP A 17 -7.16 -4.64 -14.63
N THR A 18 -5.94 -4.33 -15.06
CA THR A 18 -4.78 -4.39 -14.17
C THR A 18 -4.78 -3.29 -13.10
N VAL A 19 -5.52 -2.20 -13.28
CA VAL A 19 -5.65 -1.13 -12.30
C VAL A 19 -6.50 -1.60 -11.12
N GLU A 20 -7.67 -2.18 -11.40
CA GLU A 20 -8.53 -2.75 -10.35
C GLU A 20 -7.85 -3.91 -9.64
N LEU A 21 -7.17 -4.80 -10.37
CA LEU A 21 -6.45 -5.92 -9.77
C LEU A 21 -5.38 -5.48 -8.75
N ARG A 22 -4.69 -4.36 -9.00
CA ARG A 22 -3.66 -3.82 -8.07
C ARG A 22 -4.24 -3.17 -6.81
N LYS A 23 -5.54 -2.88 -6.77
CA LYS A 23 -6.21 -2.46 -5.53
C LYS A 23 -6.48 -3.65 -4.61
N GLU A 24 -6.68 -4.83 -5.20
CA GLU A 24 -6.97 -6.07 -4.47
C GLU A 24 -5.67 -6.82 -4.10
N ILE A 25 -4.65 -6.75 -4.95
CA ILE A 25 -3.38 -7.47 -4.79
C ILE A 25 -2.22 -6.47 -4.74
N GLY A 26 -1.69 -6.27 -3.53
CA GLY A 26 -0.46 -5.50 -3.29
C GLY A 26 0.81 -6.29 -3.64
N MET A 27 1.89 -5.57 -3.96
CA MET A 27 3.20 -6.13 -4.26
C MET A 27 4.25 -5.54 -3.32
N VAL A 28 5.12 -6.40 -2.76
CA VAL A 28 6.27 -5.99 -1.96
C VAL A 28 7.54 -6.37 -2.72
N PHE A 29 8.45 -5.41 -2.89
CA PHE A 29 9.70 -5.60 -3.62
C PHE A 29 10.82 -6.03 -2.67
N GLN A 30 11.73 -6.87 -3.16
CA GLN A 30 12.92 -7.29 -2.40
C GLN A 30 13.85 -6.10 -2.10
N GLN A 31 14.03 -5.20 -3.09
CA GLN A 31 14.74 -3.95 -2.91
C GLN A 31 13.72 -2.84 -2.57
N PRO A 32 13.92 -2.07 -1.48
CA PRO A 32 13.04 -0.97 -1.15
C PRO A 32 12.98 0.06 -2.28
N ASN A 33 11.76 0.46 -2.65
CA ASN A 33 11.50 1.52 -3.63
C ASN A 33 10.58 2.59 -3.03
N PRO A 34 11.02 3.31 -1.98
CA PRO A 34 10.23 4.40 -1.42
C PRO A 34 10.17 5.56 -2.39
N PHE A 35 9.04 6.25 -2.43
CA PHE A 35 8.93 7.52 -3.13
C PHE A 35 9.74 8.61 -2.39
N PRO A 36 10.19 9.67 -3.08
CA PRO A 36 10.89 10.81 -2.46
C PRO A 36 9.90 11.70 -1.68
N MET A 37 9.26 11.09 -0.69
CA MET A 37 8.25 11.65 0.21
C MET A 37 8.57 11.19 1.65
N SER A 38 7.92 11.79 2.64
CA SER A 38 8.10 11.38 4.04
C SER A 38 7.61 9.96 4.32
N ILE A 39 7.93 9.43 5.50
CA ILE A 39 7.46 8.11 5.94
C ILE A 39 5.93 8.08 5.98
N TYR A 40 5.31 9.11 6.55
CA TYR A 40 3.86 9.25 6.61
C TYR A 40 3.24 9.18 5.22
N GLU A 41 3.76 10.00 4.30
CA GLU A 41 3.23 10.14 2.94
C GLU A 41 3.38 8.84 2.14
N ASN A 42 4.49 8.12 2.29
CA ASN A 42 4.67 6.80 1.67
C ASN A 42 3.65 5.77 2.18
N VAL A 43 3.32 5.78 3.47
CA VAL A 43 2.39 4.81 4.07
C VAL A 43 0.93 5.12 3.70
N VAL A 44 0.51 6.39 3.70
CA VAL A 44 -0.88 6.77 3.37
C VAL A 44 -1.18 6.88 1.88
N TYR A 45 -0.15 6.82 1.03
CA TYR A 45 -0.27 7.08 -0.41
C TYR A 45 -1.40 6.29 -1.08
N GLY A 46 -1.49 4.98 -0.79
CA GLY A 46 -2.54 4.12 -1.34
C GLY A 46 -3.94 4.51 -0.89
N LEU A 47 -4.12 4.89 0.38
CA LEU A 47 -5.41 5.33 0.92
C LEU A 47 -5.87 6.63 0.27
N ARG A 48 -4.95 7.59 0.07
CA ARG A 48 -5.27 8.86 -0.58
C ARG A 48 -5.63 8.69 -2.05
N ILE A 49 -4.93 7.83 -2.79
CA ILE A 49 -5.32 7.48 -4.17
C ILE A 49 -6.73 6.90 -4.22
N ASN A 50 -7.10 6.11 -3.22
CA ASN A 50 -8.43 5.53 -3.09
C ASN A 50 -9.48 6.53 -2.55
N GLY A 51 -9.09 7.80 -2.33
CA GLY A 51 -10.00 8.88 -1.97
C GLY A 51 -10.18 9.13 -0.47
N GLU A 52 -9.42 8.44 0.39
CA GLU A 52 -9.47 8.70 1.83
C GLU A 52 -8.85 10.08 2.15
N LYS A 53 -9.57 10.87 2.94
CA LYS A 53 -9.20 12.23 3.34
C LYS A 53 -9.34 12.48 4.83
N ASP A 54 -9.98 11.57 5.56
CA ASP A 54 -10.13 11.68 7.00
C ASP A 54 -8.76 11.51 7.67
N LYS A 55 -8.29 12.60 8.28
CA LYS A 55 -7.00 12.63 8.95
C LYS A 55 -6.90 11.58 10.05
N GLN A 56 -7.97 11.36 10.81
CA GLN A 56 -7.95 10.38 11.90
C GLN A 56 -7.74 8.97 11.35
N VAL A 57 -8.43 8.62 10.27
CA VAL A 57 -8.27 7.32 9.59
C VAL A 57 -6.85 7.13 9.07
N LEU A 58 -6.27 8.19 8.47
CA LEU A 58 -4.91 8.15 7.96
C LEU A 58 -3.87 7.99 9.07
N ASP A 59 -4.00 8.73 10.17
CA ASP A 59 -3.10 8.68 11.31
C ASP A 59 -3.13 7.29 11.98
N GLU A 60 -4.32 6.73 12.20
CA GLU A 60 -4.50 5.37 12.73
C GLU A 60 -3.90 4.30 11.80
N ALA A 61 -4.05 4.47 10.48
CA ALA A 61 -3.48 3.55 9.51
C ALA A 61 -1.94 3.57 9.53
N VAL A 62 -1.33 4.75 9.66
CA VAL A 62 0.13 4.92 9.75
C VAL A 62 0.68 4.25 11.00
N GLU A 63 0.13 4.57 12.17
CA GLU A 63 0.57 3.99 13.44
C GLU A 63 0.47 2.47 13.41
N LYS A 64 -0.69 1.94 12.99
CA LYS A 64 -0.93 0.50 12.93
C LYS A 64 0.00 -0.21 11.94
N ALA A 65 0.28 0.39 10.79
CA ALA A 65 1.19 -0.18 9.80
C ALA A 65 2.62 -0.26 10.34
N LEU A 66 3.11 0.81 10.97
CA LEU A 66 4.47 0.89 11.51
C LEU A 66 4.65 0.02 12.76
N GLN A 67 3.62 -0.12 13.59
CA GLN A 67 3.61 -1.07 14.72
C GLN A 67 3.68 -2.52 14.22
N ARG A 68 2.90 -2.87 13.19
CA ARG A 68 2.95 -4.22 12.58
C ARG A 68 4.29 -4.52 11.92
N ALA A 69 4.93 -3.50 11.37
CA ALA A 69 6.30 -3.58 10.85
C ALA A 69 7.37 -3.57 11.96
N SER A 70 6.99 -3.41 13.23
CA SER A 70 7.89 -3.34 14.40
C SER A 70 8.91 -2.19 14.36
N ILE A 71 8.60 -1.09 13.66
CA ILE A 71 9.51 0.07 13.51
C ILE A 71 8.95 1.36 14.11
N TRP A 72 7.75 1.31 14.71
CA TRP A 72 7.06 2.50 15.23
C TRP A 72 7.92 3.36 16.16
N ASP A 73 8.56 2.75 17.16
CA ASP A 73 9.35 3.49 18.15
C ASP A 73 10.59 4.18 17.57
N GLU A 74 11.08 3.71 16.42
CA GLU A 74 12.26 4.25 15.75
C GLU A 74 11.93 5.42 14.82
N VAL A 75 10.69 5.47 14.31
CA VAL A 75 10.30 6.42 13.25
C VAL A 75 9.21 7.43 13.64
N LYS A 76 8.51 7.23 14.77
CA LYS A 76 7.36 8.08 15.17
C LYS A 76 7.69 9.58 15.25
N ASP A 77 8.91 9.93 15.65
CA ASP A 77 9.34 11.32 15.78
C ASP A 77 9.83 11.94 14.45
N ARG A 78 9.87 11.13 13.38
CA ARG A 78 10.43 11.47 12.06
C ARG A 78 9.46 11.19 10.91
N LEU A 79 8.15 11.08 11.21
CA LEU A 79 7.14 10.72 10.23
C LEU A 79 7.00 11.73 9.07
N HIS A 80 7.34 12.99 9.33
CA HIS A 80 7.19 14.11 8.40
C HIS A 80 8.52 14.66 7.89
N ASP A 81 9.64 14.01 8.21
CA ASP A 81 10.96 14.31 7.65
C ASP A 81 11.01 14.08 6.12
#